data_AF-A0A212KBM4-F1
#
_entry.id   AF-A0A212KBM4-F1
#
_cell.length_a   1.000
_cell.length_b   1.000
_cell.length_c   1.000
_cell.angle_alpha   90.00
_cell.angle_beta   90.00
_cell.angle_gamma   90.00
#
_symmetry.space_group_name_H-M   'P 1'
#
loop_
_entity.id
_entity.type
_entity.pdbx_description
1 polymer ?
#
loop_
_entity_poly.entity_id
_entity_poly.type
_entity_poly.pdbx_seq_one_letter_code
_entity_poly.pdbx_strand_id
1 'polypeptide(L)' 'MNLVLVLLAFAGIGVADLPEMVKTKRWRDLTIYCVLFLLVLTLGVLIAMGVKIPSPIKAIQAFYRDVLHLSFKMP' A
#
# COMPACT_ATOMS: atom_id res chain seq x y z
N MET A 1 -7.56 4.90 17.25
CA MET A 1 -8.29 3.62 17.07
C MET A 1 -7.94 2.93 15.75
N ASN A 2 -7.86 3.66 14.63
CA ASN A 2 -7.62 3.07 13.28
C ASN A 2 -6.27 2.35 13.12
N LEU A 3 -5.19 2.83 13.76
CA LEU A 3 -3.87 2.18 13.70
C LEU A 3 -3.84 0.76 14.28
N VAL A 4 -4.54 0.54 15.40
CA VAL A 4 -4.58 -0.78 16.06
C VAL A 4 -5.27 -1.80 15.16
N LEU A 5 -6.34 -1.39 14.46
CA LEU A 5 -7.05 -2.23 13.51
C LEU A 5 -6.18 -2.61 12.31
N VAL A 6 -5.41 -1.64 11.78
CA VAL A 6 -4.46 -1.90 10.69
C VAL A 6 -3.40 -2.91 11.15
N LEU A 7 -2.77 -2.68 12.30
CA LEU A 7 -1.75 -3.60 12.81
C LEU A 7 -2.30 -5.01 13.07
N LEU A 8 -3.51 -5.14 13.62
CA LEU A 8 -4.17 -6.43 13.83
C LEU A 8 -4.47 -7.16 12.52
N ALA A 9 -4.98 -6.45 11.51
CA ALA A 9 -5.27 -7.04 10.21
C ALA A 9 -4.00 -7.56 9.52
N PHE A 10 -2.94 -6.74 9.48
CA PHE A 10 -1.66 -7.15 8.91
C PHE A 10 -1.01 -8.27 9.73
N ALA A 11 -1.06 -8.23 11.06
CA ALA A 11 -0.56 -9.32 11.89
C ALA A 11 -1.27 -10.65 11.57
N GLY A 12 -2.58 -10.64 11.38
CA GLY A 12 -3.35 -11.82 10.97
C GLY A 12 -2.93 -12.37 9.60
N ILE A 13 -2.77 -11.50 8.61
CA ILE A 13 -2.31 -11.88 7.26
C ILE A 13 -0.90 -12.48 7.33
N GLY A 14 0.02 -11.83 8.04
CA GLY A 14 1.38 -12.32 8.21
C GLY A 14 1.40 -13.71 8.85
N VAL A 15 0.65 -13.93 9.93
CA VAL A 15 0.60 -15.24 10.61
C VAL A 15 -0.02 -16.34 9.74
N ALA A 16 -0.92 -16.01 8.81
CA ALA A 16 -1.46 -16.98 7.87
C ALA A 16 -0.47 -17.31 6.73
N ASP A 17 0.14 -16.29 6.13
CA ASP A 17 0.95 -16.45 4.91
C ASP A 17 2.41 -16.86 5.21
N LEU A 18 3.05 -16.28 6.24
CA LEU A 18 4.45 -16.55 6.61
C LEU A 18 4.76 -18.04 6.84
N PRO A 19 3.97 -18.82 7.62
CA PRO A 19 4.32 -20.20 7.93
C PRO A 19 4.26 -21.12 6.69
N GLU A 20 3.33 -20.89 5.78
CA GLU A 20 3.24 -21.65 4.53
C GLU A 20 4.46 -21.38 3.63
N MET A 21 4.86 -20.11 3.57
CA MET A 21 5.95 -19.64 2.72
C MET A 21 7.34 -20.05 3.24
N VAL A 22 7.51 -20.12 4.56
CA VAL A 22 8.72 -20.67 5.20
C VAL A 22 8.81 -22.19 5.00
N LYS A 23 7.68 -22.92 5.07
CA LYS A 23 7.64 -24.38 4.85
C LYS A 23 8.04 -24.78 3.43
N THR A 24 7.69 -23.96 2.44
CA THR A 24 8.01 -24.21 1.02
C THR A 24 9.45 -23.86 0.63
N LYS A 25 10.30 -23.38 1.56
CA LYS A 25 11.72 -23.00 1.34
C LYS A 25 11.96 -22.04 0.16
N ARG A 26 10.95 -21.30 -0.28
CA ARG A 26 11.05 -20.33 -1.37
C ARG A 26 11.53 -18.97 -0.84
N TRP A 27 12.80 -18.90 -0.46
CA TRP A 27 13.41 -17.71 0.17
C TRP A 27 13.36 -16.45 -0.69
N ARG A 28 13.45 -16.59 -2.03
CA ARG A 28 13.28 -15.44 -2.95
C ARG A 28 11.86 -14.90 -2.91
N ASP A 29 10.87 -15.78 -3.00
CA ASP A 29 9.45 -15.39 -2.98
C ASP A 29 9.09 -14.80 -1.62
N LEU A 30 9.59 -15.39 -0.52
CA LEU A 30 9.43 -14.87 0.84
C LEU A 30 9.99 -13.46 0.98
N THR A 31 11.16 -13.19 0.39
CA THR A 31 11.79 -11.87 0.42
C THR A 31 10.93 -10.84 -0.33
N ILE A 32 10.44 -11.19 -1.52
CA ILE A 32 9.57 -10.30 -2.32
C ILE A 32 8.27 -10.03 -1.58
N TYR A 33 7.66 -11.06 -1.00
CA TYR A 33 6.46 -10.92 -0.18
C TYR A 33 6.70 -10.00 1.00
N CYS A 34 7.76 -10.21 1.80
CA CYS A 34 8.09 -9.35 2.93
C CYS A 34 8.29 -7.88 2.51
N VAL A 35 8.99 -7.63 1.40
CA VAL A 35 9.20 -6.27 0.89
C VAL A 35 7.88 -5.61 0.51
N LEU A 36 7.03 -6.31 -0.26
CA LEU A 36 5.72 -5.79 -0.64
C LEU A 36 4.81 -5.60 0.58
N PHE A 37 4.80 -6.56 1.48
CA PHE A 37 4.01 -6.54 2.71
C PHE A 37 4.38 -5.35 3.59
N LEU A 38 5.68 -5.11 3.80
CA LEU A 38 6.17 -3.93 4.53
C LEU A 38 5.82 -2.62 3.82
N LEU A 39 5.84 -2.59 2.49
CA LEU A 39 5.43 -1.42 1.70
C LEU A 39 3.97 -1.06 1.96
N VAL A 40 3.06 -2.04 1.86
CA VAL A 40 1.63 -1.82 2.08
C VAL A 40 1.35 -1.53 3.55
N LEU A 41 2.03 -2.20 4.49
CA LEU A 41 1.93 -1.91 5.92
C LEU A 41 2.32 -0.46 6.22
N THR A 42 3.44 0.00 5.65
CA THR A 42 3.92 1.38 5.83
C THR A 42 2.89 2.38 5.29
N LEU A 43 2.32 2.13 4.11
CA LEU A 43 1.25 2.95 3.54
C LEU A 43 0.00 2.95 4.44
N GLY A 44 -0.42 1.78 4.93
CA GLY A 44 -1.57 1.63 5.82
C GLY A 44 -1.37 2.40 7.14
N VAL A 45 -0.17 2.34 7.72
CA VAL A 45 0.22 3.11 8.90
C VAL A 45 0.19 4.61 8.60
N LEU A 46 0.75 5.04 7.47
CA LEU A 46 0.74 6.45 7.04
C LEU A 46 -0.70 6.99 6.92
N ILE A 47 -1.59 6.23 6.28
CA ILE A 47 -3.01 6.56 6.15
C ILE A 47 -3.68 6.63 7.52
N ALA A 48 -3.41 5.65 8.39
CA ALA A 48 -4.00 5.58 9.72
C ALA A 48 -3.49 6.68 10.67
N MET A 49 -2.28 7.21 10.43
CA MET A 49 -1.73 8.40 11.08
C MET A 49 -2.35 9.72 10.55
N GLY A 50 -3.25 9.63 9.57
CA GLY A 50 -3.89 10.80 8.97
C GLY A 50 -2.99 11.56 7.99
N VAL A 51 -1.88 10.95 7.53
CA VAL A 51 -1.08 11.52 6.45
C VAL A 51 -1.95 11.52 5.20
N LYS A 52 -2.27 12.73 4.72
CA LYS A 52 -3.02 12.93 3.48
C LYS A 52 -2.11 12.55 2.31
N ILE A 53 -2.13 11.27 1.94
CA ILE A 53 -1.50 10.80 0.72
C ILE A 53 -2.27 11.49 -0.42
N PRO A 54 -1.63 12.38 -1.21
CA PRO A 54 -2.30 13.00 -2.34
C PRO A 54 -2.76 11.88 -3.27
N SER A 55 -4.06 11.87 -3.58
CA SER A 55 -4.62 10.82 -4.45
C SER A 55 -3.80 10.76 -5.75
N PRO A 56 -3.34 9.57 -6.18
CA PRO A 56 -2.65 9.41 -7.46
C PRO A 56 -3.45 10.00 -8.62
N ILE A 57 -4.77 9.99 -8.53
CA ILE A 57 -5.68 10.60 -9.51
C ILE A 57 -5.42 12.11 -9.62
N LYS A 58 -5.18 12.81 -8.51
CA LYS A 58 -4.83 14.25 -8.54
C LYS A 58 -3.47 14.48 -9.20
N ALA A 59 -2.51 13.59 -8.98
CA ALA A 59 -1.19 13.67 -9.62
C ALA A 59 -1.27 13.39 -11.12
N ILE A 60 -2.02 12.37 -11.53
CA ILE A 60 -2.30 12.05 -12.93
C ILE A 60 -3.04 13.20 -13.60
N GLN A 61 -4.03 13.81 -12.92
CA GLN A 61 -4.76 14.95 -13.44
C GLN A 61 -3.88 16.19 -13.61
N ALA A 62 -2.95 16.45 -12.67
CA ALA A 62 -1.95 17.51 -12.81
C ALA A 62 -1.04 17.24 -14.01
N PHE A 63 -0.55 16.01 -14.16
CA PHE A 63 0.24 15.61 -15.32
C PHE A 63 -0.53 15.77 -16.65
N TYR A 64 -1.80 15.36 -16.68
CA TYR A 64 -2.64 15.46 -17.87
C TYR A 64 -2.96 16.91 -18.25
N ARG A 65 -3.13 17.77 -17.24
CA ARG A 65 -3.39 19.20 -17.42
C ARG A 65 -2.12 19.97 -17.81
N ASP A 66 -0.98 19.68 -17.19
CA ASP A 66 0.27 20.43 -17.40
C ASP A 66 1.07 19.96 -18.61
N VAL A 67 1.01 18.66 -18.94
CA VAL A 67 1.75 18.08 -20.08
C VAL A 67 0.87 17.99 -21.32
N LEU A 68 -0.39 17.58 -21.16
CA LEU A 68 -1.30 17.36 -22.30
C LEU A 68 -2.26 18.53 -22.55
N HIS A 69 -2.33 19.54 -21.67
CA HIS A 69 -3.26 20.68 -21.76
C HIS A 69 -4.74 20.29 -21.91
N LEU A 70 -5.09 19.06 -21.56
CA LEU A 70 -6.46 18.59 -21.67
C LEU A 70 -7.22 18.99 -20.42
N SER A 71 -8.02 20.06 -20.55
CA SER A 71 -8.85 20.61 -19.50
C SER A 71 -10.10 19.73 -19.31
N PHE A 72 -9.95 18.61 -18.62
CA PHE A 72 -11.09 17.83 -18.14
C PHE A 72 -11.77 18.61 -17.00
N LYS A 73 -12.82 19.35 -17.38
CA LYS A 73 -13.79 19.95 -16.46
C LYS A 73 -14.69 18.82 -15.96
N MET A 74 -14.71 18.56 -14.65
CA MET A 74 -15.70 17.64 -14.05
C MET A 74 -16.70 18.43 -13.20
N PRO A 75 -18.00 18.04 -13.23
CA PRO A 75 -19.04 18.56 -12.35
C PRO A 75 -18.84 18.17 -10.89
#